data_AF-A0A6A0H9T6-F1
#
_entry.id   AF-A0A6A0H9T6-F1
#
_cell.length_a   1.000
_cell.length_b   1.000
_cell.length_c   1.000
_cell.angle_alpha   90.00
_cell.angle_beta   90.00
_cell.angle_gamma   90.00
#
_symmetry.space_group_name_H-M   'P 1'
#
loop_
_entity.id
_entity.type
_entity.pdbx_description
1 polymer ?
#
loop_
_entity_poly.entity_id
_entity_poly.type
_entity_poly.pdbx_seq_one_letter_code
_entity_poly.pdbx_strand_id
1 'polypeptide(L)'
;MSQTSDHRQRVLVASAKHLRSWLIKVRKIKAIYHALNMFNVDVTNKCLIGEGWVPNDDLVRVKEALRAGTEKSGTSVEPILNVMDTTMAPPTYHRTNKFTSGFQTLIEAYGVATYREVNPGLYTCATFPFLFAVMFGDLGHGIIMFLSALYMVLNEKKLAPIVRNSE
;
A
#
# COMPACT_ATOMS: atom_id res chain seq x y z
N MET A 1 20.94 -39.73 -21.55
CA MET A 1 20.68 -38.91 -20.35
C MET A 1 20.93 -37.40 -20.55
N SER A 2 21.87 -36.94 -21.42
CA SER A 2 22.12 -35.49 -21.65
C SER A 2 20.92 -34.74 -22.26
N GLN A 3 20.31 -35.28 -23.33
CA GLN A 3 19.27 -34.57 -24.09
C GLN A 3 18.05 -34.16 -23.25
N THR A 4 17.67 -34.98 -22.26
CA THR A 4 16.57 -34.67 -21.32
C THR A 4 16.92 -33.50 -20.40
N SER A 5 18.17 -33.42 -19.94
CA SER A 5 18.64 -32.30 -19.10
C SER A 5 18.69 -31.00 -19.90
N ASP A 6 19.18 -31.06 -21.14
CA ASP A 6 19.30 -29.89 -22.02
C ASP A 6 17.94 -29.35 -22.47
N HIS A 7 16.95 -30.23 -22.65
CA HIS A 7 15.57 -29.84 -22.90
C HIS A 7 14.96 -29.15 -21.66
N ARG A 8 15.11 -29.74 -20.47
CA ARG A 8 14.63 -29.15 -19.21
C ARG A 8 15.24 -27.77 -18.96
N GLN A 9 16.55 -27.60 -19.15
CA GLN A 9 17.25 -26.32 -19.01
C GLN A 9 16.64 -25.26 -19.93
N ARG A 10 16.39 -25.60 -21.20
CA ARG A 10 15.78 -24.69 -22.18
C ARG A 10 14.38 -24.26 -21.79
N VAL A 11 13.54 -25.20 -21.35
CA VAL A 11 12.17 -24.90 -20.89
C VAL A 11 12.19 -24.02 -19.62
N LEU A 12 13.08 -24.30 -18.68
CA LEU A 12 13.22 -23.50 -17.46
C LEU A 12 13.67 -22.07 -17.77
N VAL A 13 14.67 -21.90 -18.65
CA VAL A 13 15.14 -20.56 -19.07
C VAL A 13 14.05 -19.80 -19.83
N ALA A 14 13.30 -20.48 -20.71
CA ALA A 14 12.17 -19.88 -21.41
C ALA A 14 11.06 -19.46 -20.44
N SER A 15 10.71 -20.32 -19.48
CA SER A 15 9.65 -20.06 -18.49
C SER A 15 10.05 -18.99 -17.48
N ALA A 16 11.32 -18.94 -17.07
CA ALA A 16 11.83 -17.96 -16.12
C ALA A 16 11.62 -16.51 -16.59
N LYS A 17 11.68 -16.26 -17.91
CA LYS A 17 11.41 -14.94 -18.49
C LYS A 17 9.98 -14.45 -18.24
N HIS A 18 9.01 -15.37 -18.19
CA HIS A 18 7.58 -15.04 -18.05
C HIS A 18 7.04 -15.24 -16.63
N LEU A 19 7.71 -16.04 -15.81
CA LEU A 19 7.26 -16.43 -14.47
C LEU A 19 6.87 -15.22 -13.61
N ARG A 20 7.68 -14.15 -13.62
CA ARG A 20 7.38 -12.94 -12.83
C ARG A 20 6.07 -12.27 -13.27
N SER A 21 5.83 -12.18 -14.57
CA SER A 21 4.59 -11.60 -15.12
C SER A 21 3.37 -12.47 -14.78
N TRP A 22 3.49 -13.78 -14.93
CA TRP A 22 2.43 -14.72 -14.56
C TRP A 22 2.08 -14.66 -13.08
N LEU A 23 3.08 -14.63 -12.19
CA LEU A 23 2.86 -14.48 -10.76
C LEU A 23 2.12 -13.18 -10.42
N ILE A 24 2.50 -12.05 -11.04
CA ILE A 24 1.80 -10.79 -10.83
C ILE A 24 0.34 -10.89 -11.30
N LYS A 25 0.09 -11.48 -12.47
CA LYS A 25 -1.27 -11.66 -12.99
C LYS A 25 -2.13 -12.52 -12.06
N VAL A 26 -1.61 -13.68 -11.63
CA VAL A 26 -2.33 -14.59 -10.73
C VAL A 26 -2.62 -13.92 -9.38
N ARG A 27 -1.64 -13.22 -8.80
CA ARG A 27 -1.84 -12.49 -7.53
C ARG A 27 -2.89 -11.40 -7.66
N LYS A 28 -2.88 -10.62 -8.76
CA LYS A 28 -3.89 -9.59 -9.03
C LYS A 28 -5.29 -10.19 -9.18
N ILE A 29 -5.43 -11.25 -9.99
CA ILE A 29 -6.72 -11.93 -10.20
C ILE A 29 -7.25 -12.50 -8.88
N LYS A 30 -6.38 -13.16 -8.08
CA LYS A 30 -6.76 -13.66 -6.75
C LYS A 30 -7.24 -12.53 -5.82
N ALA A 31 -6.57 -11.38 -5.81
CA ALA A 31 -6.98 -10.23 -5.02
C ALA A 31 -8.34 -9.67 -5.47
N ILE A 32 -8.60 -9.62 -6.78
CA ILE A 32 -9.89 -9.19 -7.34
C ILE A 32 -11.00 -10.15 -6.87
N TYR A 33 -10.84 -11.46 -7.05
CA TYR A 33 -11.84 -12.43 -6.60
C TYR A 33 -12.05 -12.40 -5.08
N HIS A 34 -10.98 -12.24 -4.31
CA HIS A 34 -11.10 -12.07 -2.87
C HIS A 34 -11.91 -10.82 -2.50
N ALA A 35 -11.73 -9.71 -3.23
CA ALA A 35 -12.53 -8.50 -3.03
C ALA A 35 -14.00 -8.70 -3.42
N LEU A 36 -14.26 -9.32 -4.57
CA LEU A 36 -15.63 -9.64 -5.03
C LEU A 36 -16.37 -10.58 -4.07
N ASN A 37 -15.65 -11.50 -3.41
CA ASN A 37 -16.24 -12.39 -2.41
C ASN A 37 -16.70 -11.67 -1.13
N MET A 38 -16.26 -10.43 -0.88
CA MET A 38 -16.76 -9.61 0.23
C MET A 38 -18.06 -8.87 -0.13
N PHE A 39 -18.49 -8.91 -1.39
CA PHE A 39 -19.71 -8.24 -1.84
C PHE A 39 -20.91 -9.18 -1.74
N ASN A 40 -22.09 -8.58 -1.53
CA ASN A 40 -23.34 -9.31 -1.56
C ASN A 40 -23.86 -9.44 -3.00
N VAL A 41 -24.44 -10.59 -3.33
CA VAL A 41 -24.98 -10.89 -4.65
C VAL A 41 -26.46 -10.57 -4.66
N ASP A 42 -26.87 -9.58 -5.45
CA ASP A 42 -28.28 -9.35 -5.73
C ASP A 42 -28.74 -10.24 -6.89
N VAL A 43 -29.51 -11.28 -6.56
CA VAL A 43 -30.02 -12.28 -7.51
C VAL A 43 -31.04 -11.67 -8.48
N THR A 44 -31.73 -10.59 -8.09
CA THR A 44 -32.80 -9.98 -8.87
C THR A 44 -32.24 -9.16 -10.03
N ASN A 45 -31.23 -8.32 -9.77
CA ASN A 45 -30.64 -7.47 -10.81
C ASN A 45 -29.34 -8.04 -11.41
N LYS A 46 -28.87 -9.21 -10.94
CA LYS A 46 -27.56 -9.79 -11.28
C LYS A 46 -26.42 -8.78 -11.03
N CYS A 47 -26.53 -8.02 -9.95
CA CYS A 47 -25.55 -7.00 -9.55
C CYS A 47 -24.84 -7.42 -8.26
N LEU A 48 -23.64 -6.86 -8.05
CA LEU A 48 -22.91 -6.98 -6.79
C LEU A 48 -23.05 -5.69 -6.00
N ILE A 49 -23.35 -5.82 -4.70
CA ILE A 49 -23.47 -4.70 -3.78
C ILE A 49 -22.33 -4.80 -2.78
N GLY A 50 -21.48 -3.77 -2.74
CA GLY A 50 -20.36 -3.67 -1.82
C GLY A 50 -20.44 -2.38 -1.02
N GLU A 51 -20.23 -2.48 0.29
CA GLU A 51 -20.10 -1.33 1.19
C GLU A 51 -18.64 -1.17 1.61
N GLY A 52 -18.18 0.08 1.73
CA GLY A 52 -16.78 0.33 2.06
C GLY A 52 -16.50 1.78 2.41
N TRP A 53 -15.38 1.98 3.09
CA TRP A 53 -14.93 3.30 3.51
C TRP A 53 -14.07 3.97 2.44
N VAL A 54 -14.38 5.23 2.11
CA VAL A 54 -13.62 6.04 1.16
C VAL A 54 -13.40 7.43 1.77
N PRO A 55 -12.17 7.99 1.73
CA PRO A 55 -11.95 9.38 2.11
C PRO A 55 -12.79 10.32 1.23
N ASN A 56 -13.45 11.32 1.83
CA ASN A 56 -14.33 12.25 1.10
C ASN A 56 -13.63 12.91 -0.10
N ASP A 57 -12.37 13.30 0.06
CA ASP A 57 -11.55 13.89 -1.00
C ASP A 57 -11.32 12.96 -2.21
N ASP A 58 -11.32 11.64 -1.99
CA ASP A 58 -11.02 10.64 -3.02
C ASP A 58 -12.29 10.09 -3.69
N LEU A 59 -13.50 10.53 -3.27
CA LEU A 59 -14.76 10.10 -3.86
C LEU A 59 -14.86 10.39 -5.36
N VAL A 60 -14.34 11.54 -5.80
CA VAL A 60 -14.33 11.92 -7.22
C VAL A 60 -13.52 10.91 -8.04
N ARG A 61 -12.34 10.54 -7.53
CA ARG A 61 -11.45 9.57 -8.19
C ARG A 61 -12.08 8.19 -8.30
N VAL A 62 -12.85 7.77 -7.29
CA VAL A 62 -13.60 6.50 -7.34
C VAL A 62 -14.68 6.54 -8.41
N LYS A 63 -15.48 7.61 -8.48
CA LYS A 63 -16.51 7.80 -9.52
C LYS A 63 -15.91 7.75 -10.93
N GLU A 64 -14.79 8.44 -11.15
CA GLU A 64 -14.10 8.42 -12.44
C GLU A 64 -13.57 7.03 -12.81
N ALA A 65 -12.99 6.30 -11.84
CA ALA A 65 -12.51 4.95 -12.06
C ALA A 65 -13.63 3.98 -12.44
N LEU A 66 -14.80 4.11 -11.80
CA LEU A 66 -16.00 3.34 -12.10
C LEU A 66 -16.50 3.65 -13.52
N ARG A 67 -16.62 4.94 -13.89
CA ARG A 67 -17.03 5.36 -15.24
C ARG A 67 -16.09 4.82 -16.32
N ALA A 68 -14.79 4.95 -16.11
CA ALA A 68 -13.78 4.42 -17.03
C ALA A 68 -13.82 2.89 -17.15
N GLY A 69 -14.25 2.19 -16.09
CA GLY A 69 -14.49 0.75 -16.10
C GLY A 69 -15.67 0.37 -17.00
N THR A 70 -16.77 1.10 -16.89
CA THR A 70 -17.99 0.90 -17.70
C THR A 70 -17.77 1.21 -19.17
N GLU A 71 -17.06 2.30 -19.48
CA GLU A 71 -16.68 2.65 -20.87
C GLU A 71 -15.86 1.53 -21.52
N LYS A 72 -14.96 0.89 -20.77
CA LYS A 72 -14.12 -0.21 -21.27
C LYS A 72 -14.86 -1.54 -21.39
N SER A 73 -15.86 -1.79 -20.54
CA SER A 73 -16.66 -3.02 -20.62
C SER A 73 -17.71 -2.96 -21.73
N GLY A 74 -18.07 -1.75 -22.18
CA GLY A 74 -19.12 -1.54 -23.18
C GLY A 74 -20.53 -1.83 -22.64
N THR A 75 -20.68 -1.98 -21.32
CA THR A 75 -21.96 -2.25 -20.68
C THR A 75 -22.78 -0.97 -20.55
N SER A 76 -24.07 -1.01 -20.85
CA SER A 76 -24.98 0.13 -20.69
C SER A 76 -25.41 0.43 -19.24
N VAL A 77 -24.89 -0.32 -18.26
CA VAL A 77 -25.22 -0.20 -16.84
C VAL A 77 -24.24 0.76 -16.19
N GLU A 78 -24.73 1.91 -15.76
CA GLU A 78 -23.95 2.89 -15.01
C GLU A 78 -23.74 2.39 -13.57
N PRO A 79 -22.51 2.45 -13.04
CA PRO A 79 -22.23 2.03 -11.67
C PRO A 79 -22.85 3.01 -10.69
N ILE A 80 -23.71 2.49 -9.80
CA ILE A 80 -24.39 3.30 -8.80
C ILE A 80 -23.46 3.44 -7.58
N LEU A 81 -23.10 4.69 -7.25
CA LEU A 81 -22.37 5.01 -6.02
C LEU A 81 -23.28 5.85 -5.11
N ASN A 82 -23.63 5.30 -3.95
CA ASN A 82 -24.42 5.99 -2.95
C ASN A 82 -23.59 6.29 -1.69
N VAL A 83 -23.73 7.49 -1.14
CA VAL A 83 -23.14 7.84 0.16
C VAL A 83 -24.15 7.49 1.24
N MET A 84 -23.74 6.67 2.20
CA MET A 84 -24.61 6.18 3.26
C MET A 84 -24.21 6.79 4.60
N ASP A 85 -25.21 7.21 5.38
CA ASP A 85 -25.01 7.59 6.77
C ASP A 85 -24.97 6.32 7.63
N THR A 86 -23.97 6.23 8.52
CA THR A 86 -23.80 5.09 9.42
C THR A 86 -23.30 5.55 10.78
N THR A 87 -23.65 4.81 11.83
CA THR A 87 -23.16 5.02 13.20
C THR A 87 -21.87 4.25 13.48
N MET A 88 -21.39 3.44 12.54
CA MET A 88 -20.14 2.69 12.70
C MET A 88 -18.93 3.64 12.69
N ALA A 89 -17.94 3.34 13.54
CA ALA A 89 -16.71 4.11 13.58
C ALA A 89 -15.91 3.92 12.27
N PRO A 90 -15.67 5.00 11.51
CA PRO A 90 -14.85 4.92 10.29
C PRO A 90 -13.37 4.65 10.63
N PRO A 91 -12.61 4.07 9.69
CA PRO A 91 -11.18 3.85 9.87
C PRO A 91 -10.40 5.16 9.87
N THR A 92 -9.30 5.19 10.63
CA THR A 92 -8.35 6.31 10.63
C THR A 92 -7.36 6.15 9.48
N TYR A 93 -7.19 7.21 8.69
CA TYR A 93 -6.23 7.25 7.59
C TYR A 93 -5.42 8.54 7.64
N HIS A 94 -4.09 8.40 7.76
CA HIS A 94 -3.17 9.53 7.73
C HIS A 94 -2.45 9.58 6.38
N ARG A 95 -2.60 10.71 5.68
CA ARG A 95 -1.82 10.99 4.46
C ARG A 95 -0.38 11.32 4.85
N THR A 96 0.51 10.35 4.71
CA THR A 96 1.94 10.52 4.98
C THR A 96 2.71 10.88 3.72
N ASN A 97 3.77 11.66 3.89
CA ASN A 97 4.78 11.86 2.85
C ASN A 97 6.00 10.98 3.18
N LYS A 98 7.00 10.99 2.30
CA LYS A 98 8.23 10.21 2.47
C LYS A 98 9.00 10.50 3.78
N PHE A 99 8.85 11.70 4.33
CA PHE A 99 9.47 12.07 5.61
C PHE A 99 8.63 11.59 6.80
N THR A 100 7.33 11.85 6.78
CA THR A 100 6.43 11.53 7.90
C THR A 100 6.06 10.06 7.98
N SER A 101 6.24 9.28 6.92
CA SER A 101 5.89 7.85 6.90
C SER A 101 6.65 7.06 7.97
N GLY A 102 7.95 7.32 8.16
CA GLY A 102 8.74 6.62 9.17
C GLY A 102 8.26 6.90 10.61
N PHE A 103 7.97 8.17 10.92
CA PHE A 103 7.43 8.57 12.22
C PHE A 103 6.01 8.03 12.45
N GLN A 104 5.20 8.00 11.39
CA GLN A 104 3.85 7.44 11.47
C GLN A 104 3.90 5.93 11.77
N THR A 105 4.77 5.17 11.08
CA THR A 105 4.95 3.74 11.37
C THR A 105 5.42 3.51 12.81
N LEU A 106 6.31 4.37 13.34
CA LEU A 106 6.75 4.29 14.74
C LEU A 106 5.57 4.43 15.73
N ILE A 107 4.62 5.31 15.43
CA ILE A 107 3.46 5.56 16.30
C ILE A 107 2.42 4.47 16.15
N GLU A 108 2.14 4.05 14.91
CA GLU A 108 1.19 2.98 14.63
C GLU A 108 1.64 1.64 15.22
N ALA A 109 2.95 1.44 15.42
CA ALA A 109 3.48 0.28 16.13
C ALA A 109 3.06 0.24 17.61
N TYR A 110 2.80 1.40 18.23
CA TYR A 110 2.25 1.46 19.59
C TYR A 110 0.72 1.29 19.58
N GLY A 111 0.05 1.91 18.62
CA GLY A 111 -1.39 1.76 18.43
C GLY A 111 -1.93 2.68 17.33
N VAL A 112 -3.02 2.26 16.71
CA VAL A 112 -3.72 3.09 15.72
C VAL A 112 -4.61 4.09 16.44
N ALA A 113 -4.48 5.36 16.10
CA ALA A 113 -5.30 6.43 16.66
C ALA A 113 -6.78 6.27 16.31
N THR A 114 -7.66 6.72 17.21
CA THR A 114 -9.10 6.69 16.98
C THR A 114 -9.51 7.73 15.93
N TYR A 115 -10.71 7.57 15.37
CA TYR A 115 -11.15 8.42 14.26
C TYR A 115 -11.24 9.89 14.67
N ARG A 116 -10.58 10.75 13.89
CA ARG A 116 -10.46 12.21 14.13
C ARG A 116 -9.77 12.58 15.45
N GLU A 117 -9.00 11.66 16.02
CA GLU A 117 -8.07 11.97 17.10
C GLU A 117 -6.88 12.78 16.58
N VAL A 118 -6.27 13.55 17.48
CA VAL A 118 -5.06 14.32 17.16
C VAL A 118 -3.91 13.36 16.91
N ASN A 119 -3.29 13.43 15.73
CA ASN A 119 -2.14 12.60 15.41
C ASN A 119 -0.90 13.07 16.20
N PRO A 120 -0.34 12.25 17.12
CA PRO A 120 0.88 12.62 17.85
C PRO A 120 2.11 12.70 16.94
N GLY A 121 2.06 12.12 15.74
CA GLY A 121 3.17 12.06 14.78
C GLY A 121 3.73 13.38 14.35
N LEU A 122 2.89 14.42 14.30
CA LEU A 122 3.37 15.74 13.97
C LEU A 122 4.33 16.28 15.04
N TYR A 123 4.04 16.04 16.32
CA TYR A 123 4.90 16.45 17.44
C TYR A 123 6.12 15.55 17.55
N THR A 124 5.92 14.23 17.40
CA THR A 124 6.99 13.22 17.48
C THR A 124 8.11 13.46 16.46
N CYS A 125 7.82 14.04 15.29
CA CYS A 125 8.84 14.41 14.30
C CYS A 125 9.96 15.30 14.89
N ALA A 126 9.66 16.15 15.87
CA ALA A 126 10.63 17.04 16.50
C ALA A 126 11.04 16.54 17.89
N THR A 127 10.08 16.12 18.71
CA THR A 127 10.33 15.76 20.10
C THR A 127 11.12 14.46 20.22
N PHE A 128 10.89 13.47 19.34
CA PHE A 128 11.59 12.19 19.42
C PHE A 128 13.09 12.32 19.13
N PRO A 129 13.54 12.93 18.02
CA PRO A 129 14.97 13.15 17.79
C PRO A 129 15.61 14.03 18.87
N PHE A 130 14.89 15.03 19.39
CA PHE A 130 15.40 15.90 20.44
C PHE A 130 15.65 15.14 21.75
N LEU A 131 14.67 14.37 22.23
CA LEU A 131 14.83 13.57 23.45
C LEU A 131 15.92 12.51 23.28
N PHE A 132 16.00 11.88 22.09
CA PHE A 132 17.09 10.98 21.76
C PHE A 132 18.46 11.68 21.82
N ALA A 133 18.58 12.89 21.29
CA ALA A 133 19.84 13.65 21.32
C ALA A 133 20.28 14.01 22.75
N VAL A 134 19.33 14.40 23.62
CA VAL A 134 19.62 14.67 25.04
C VAL A 134 20.13 13.43 25.76
N MET A 135 19.55 12.25 25.49
CA MET A 135 19.98 10.99 26.10
C MET A 135 21.31 10.47 25.53
N PHE A 136 21.56 10.70 24.24
CA PHE A 136 22.72 10.17 23.53
C PHE A 136 23.97 11.05 23.67
N GLY A 137 23.82 12.36 23.95
CA GLY A 137 24.80 13.24 24.61
C GLY A 137 26.23 13.36 24.04
N ASP A 138 26.56 12.75 22.91
CA ASP A 138 27.92 12.62 22.40
C ASP A 138 28.04 13.16 20.96
N LEU A 139 28.93 14.14 20.78
CA LEU A 139 29.16 14.79 19.49
C LEU A 139 29.85 13.87 18.47
N GLY A 140 30.82 13.06 18.90
CA GLY A 140 31.55 12.14 18.02
C GLY A 140 30.64 11.05 17.47
N HIS A 141 29.89 10.39 18.35
CA HIS A 141 28.89 9.40 17.94
C HIS A 141 27.75 10.05 17.12
N GLY A 142 27.34 11.27 17.46
CA GLY A 142 26.37 12.06 16.70
C GLY A 142 26.78 12.30 15.24
N ILE A 143 28.05 12.65 14.99
CA ILE A 143 28.59 12.82 13.63
C ILE A 143 28.56 11.50 12.86
N ILE A 144 28.94 10.38 13.48
CA ILE A 144 28.93 9.06 12.83
C ILE A 144 27.50 8.66 12.43
N MET A 145 26.52 8.86 13.32
CA MET A 145 25.12 8.59 13.01
C MET A 145 24.60 9.50 11.89
N PHE A 146 24.95 10.79 11.92
CA PHE A 146 24.55 11.74 10.87
C PHE A 146 25.12 11.34 9.50
N LEU A 147 26.42 10.99 9.42
CA LEU A 147 27.05 10.54 8.18
C LEU A 147 26.42 9.25 7.64
N SER A 148 26.10 8.32 8.54
CA SER A 148 25.44 7.06 8.19
C SER A 148 24.02 7.30 7.65
N ALA A 149 23.24 8.17 8.31
CA ALA A 149 21.91 8.56 7.86
C ALA A 149 21.97 9.30 6.52
N LEU A 150 22.91 10.23 6.35
CA LEU A 150 23.12 10.96 5.11
C LEU A 150 23.46 10.02 3.95
N TYR A 151 24.32 9.03 4.17
CA TYR A 151 24.64 8.01 3.17
C TYR A 151 23.40 7.24 2.69
N MET A 152 22.48 6.88 3.60
CA MET A 152 21.23 6.20 3.26
C MET A 152 20.29 7.09 2.45
N VAL A 153 20.17 8.37 2.82
CA VAL A 153 19.33 9.35 2.10
C VAL A 153 19.86 9.60 0.69
N LEU A 154 21.18 9.73 0.52
CA LEU A 154 21.79 9.94 -0.81
C LEU A 154 21.63 8.71 -1.73
N ASN A 155 21.68 7.50 -1.17
CA ASN A 155 21.60 6.24 -1.94
C ASN A 155 20.21 5.61 -1.99
N GLU A 156 19.17 6.31 -1.54
CA GLU A 156 17.82 5.78 -1.41
C GLU A 156 17.30 5.11 -2.69
N LYS A 157 17.50 5.71 -3.87
CA LYS A 157 17.01 5.15 -5.14
C LYS A 157 17.62 3.77 -5.45
N LYS A 158 18.85 3.54 -5.02
CA LYS A 158 19.56 2.26 -5.18
C LYS A 158 19.10 1.23 -4.13
N LEU A 159 18.71 1.69 -2.95
CA LEU A 159 18.30 0.86 -1.80
C LEU A 159 16.82 0.47 -1.83
N ALA A 160 15.94 1.34 -2.32
CA ALA A 160 14.50 1.12 -2.38
C ALA A 160 14.05 -0.20 -3.06
N PRO A 161 14.68 -0.68 -4.16
CA PRO A 161 14.30 -1.93 -4.80
C PRO A 161 14.65 -3.17 -3.95
N ILE A 162 15.64 -3.06 -3.07
CA ILE A 162 16.09 -4.17 -2.22
C ILE A 162 15.03 -4.40 -1.12
N VAL A 163 14.62 -3.33 -0.45
CA VAL A 163 13.58 -3.37 0.60
C VAL A 163 12.25 -3.93 0.05
N ARG A 164 11.83 -3.47 -1.14
CA ARG A 164 10.55 -3.89 -1.74
C ARG A 164 10.50 -5.36 -2.21
N ASN A 165 11.64 -6.06 -2.29
CA ASN A 165 11.69 -7.49 -2.59
C ASN A 165 11.73 -8.36 -1.32
N SER A 166 11.90 -7.75 -0.13
CA SER A 166 11.96 -8.42 1.17
C SER A 166 10.62 -8.45 1.91
N GLU A 167 9.64 -7.65 1.46
CA GLU A 167 8.22 -7.67 1.88
C GLU A 167 7.36 -8.47 0.88
#